data_AF-A0A1S8BNR3-F1
#
_entry.id   AF-A0A1S8BNR3-F1
#
_cell.length_a   1.000
_cell.length_b   1.000
_cell.length_c   1.000
_cell.angle_alpha   90.00
_cell.angle_beta   90.00
_cell.angle_gamma   90.00
#
_symmetry.space_group_name_H-M   'P 1'
#
loop_
_entity.id
_entity.type
_entity.pdbx_description
1 polymer ?
#
loop_
_entity_poly.entity_id
_entity_poly.type
_entity_poly.pdbx_seq_one_letter_code
_entity_poly.pdbx_strand_id
1 'polypeptide(L)'
;MLDAGVGQETGVVGASGVQFGPATQEYYEQNQWAMTTVSSTVPDPPPAQRKREPGEPAFMKPLPSQDYLPSLLTILNAIPRSHNALLMKSHSIPHYGQDPQWWTGNPIAVAQTIDLDDVRQDDSQLDIIHETQRIMAFLDYTDRAYGSVEPLNKIEGGEGSSRDTEAVRFLEAWHAAASQLEPGAGHETLFETTAREIRSGQEVSSASFKCLMPILSNRGADVPASLYDVLDETIWSNDLDGSKDVHASISSLAEVLVMVVKQPDSTATGLNMTIPSFWYVDRYMAQNEAKAKQMRKARAEKKSELGQIEAQSQRYSKFHYNGTSGNSLDLLEVAMSAMTMQPLSPTGDPMPNLNAERDARLHQRIQSVYDRVKKKLEVLKTQEEEARKAYDELSGLLKEPIEGAEDNPTVKYQLCGISSDPAVTYIQTRRNLDVDQDMDEAEAVGDAETARTPTDWWRIHYDSTGQISKSVSEVYADNSKGRWG
;
A
#
# COMPACT_ATOMS: atom_id res chain seq x y z
N MET A 1 -48.86 -34.69 -34.42
CA MET A 1 -48.74 -34.12 -33.07
C MET A 1 -47.26 -34.16 -32.71
N LEU A 2 -46.72 -32.98 -32.44
CA LEU A 2 -45.30 -32.67 -32.39
C LEU A 2 -44.67 -33.08 -31.07
N ASP A 3 -43.48 -33.65 -31.16
CA ASP A 3 -42.51 -33.85 -30.07
C ASP A 3 -41.49 -32.70 -30.17
N ALA A 4 -41.24 -31.98 -29.08
CA ALA A 4 -40.44 -30.75 -29.06
C ALA A 4 -39.05 -31.04 -28.46
N GLY A 5 -38.05 -31.12 -29.35
CA GLY A 5 -36.64 -31.24 -29.01
C GLY A 5 -35.98 -29.90 -28.68
N VAL A 6 -35.19 -29.95 -27.62
CA VAL A 6 -34.35 -28.93 -26.98
C VAL A 6 -33.50 -28.10 -27.96
N GLY A 7 -33.54 -26.77 -27.80
CA GLY A 7 -32.67 -25.82 -28.51
C GLY A 7 -31.29 -25.70 -27.86
N GLN A 8 -30.26 -25.74 -28.70
CA GLN A 8 -28.87 -25.50 -28.34
C GLN A 8 -28.59 -23.99 -28.44
N GLU A 9 -28.27 -23.34 -27.32
CA GLU A 9 -27.88 -21.93 -27.29
C GLU A 9 -26.37 -21.78 -27.53
N THR A 10 -26.03 -21.06 -28.60
CA THR A 10 -24.65 -20.73 -29.00
C THR A 10 -24.19 -19.44 -28.31
N GLY A 11 -23.28 -19.57 -27.34
CA GLY A 11 -22.55 -18.43 -26.78
C GLY A 11 -21.39 -18.02 -27.69
N VAL A 12 -21.55 -16.91 -28.41
CA VAL A 12 -20.45 -16.25 -29.15
C VAL A 12 -20.05 -15.01 -28.36
N VAL A 13 -18.78 -14.93 -27.93
CA VAL A 13 -18.20 -13.74 -27.29
C VAL A 13 -17.06 -13.22 -28.17
N GLY A 14 -17.11 -11.94 -28.53
CA GLY A 14 -15.93 -11.13 -28.89
C GLY A 14 -15.48 -11.15 -30.35
N ALA A 15 -15.57 -9.99 -31.01
CA ALA A 15 -15.23 -9.75 -32.40
C ALA A 15 -13.72 -9.69 -32.68
N SER A 16 -13.09 -10.86 -32.82
CA SER A 16 -11.89 -11.07 -33.66
C SER A 16 -11.69 -12.57 -33.94
N GLY A 17 -12.78 -13.25 -34.29
CA GLY A 17 -12.82 -14.71 -34.42
C GLY A 17 -12.16 -15.21 -35.69
N VAL A 18 -11.14 -16.05 -35.54
CA VAL A 18 -10.61 -16.92 -36.60
C VAL A 18 -11.77 -17.77 -37.14
N GLN A 19 -12.06 -17.69 -38.44
CA GLN A 19 -13.11 -18.49 -39.08
C GLN A 19 -12.60 -19.91 -39.31
N PHE A 20 -13.19 -20.89 -38.60
CA PHE A 20 -12.91 -22.30 -38.83
C PHE A 20 -13.53 -22.76 -40.15
N GLY A 21 -12.70 -23.24 -41.07
CA GLY A 21 -13.14 -23.91 -42.29
C GLY A 21 -13.59 -25.35 -42.02
N PRO A 22 -14.29 -26.00 -42.99
CA PRO A 22 -14.71 -27.39 -42.87
C PRO A 22 -13.52 -28.33 -42.63
N ALA A 23 -13.76 -29.41 -41.87
CA ALA A 23 -12.75 -30.33 -41.36
C ALA A 23 -12.14 -31.24 -42.45
N THR A 24 -11.46 -30.66 -43.43
CA THR A 24 -10.92 -31.37 -44.60
C THR A 24 -9.42 -31.13 -44.81
N GLN A 25 -8.71 -30.53 -43.86
CA GLN A 25 -7.26 -30.27 -43.97
C GLN A 25 -6.43 -31.36 -43.28
N GLU A 26 -5.37 -31.81 -43.94
CA GLU A 26 -4.44 -32.85 -43.46
C GLU A 26 -3.47 -32.34 -42.38
N TYR A 27 -3.19 -31.04 -42.40
CA TYR A 27 -2.36 -30.38 -41.41
C TYR A 27 -3.04 -29.10 -41.02
N TYR A 28 -3.16 -28.93 -39.72
CA TYR A 28 -3.45 -27.65 -39.16
C TYR A 28 -2.16 -27.21 -38.41
N GLU A 29 -1.92 -25.89 -38.24
CA GLU A 29 -0.94 -25.36 -37.25
C GLU A 29 -1.44 -25.30 -35.78
N GLN A 30 -0.75 -25.96 -34.84
CA GLN A 30 -1.16 -26.11 -33.43
C GLN A 30 -1.34 -24.78 -32.68
N ASN A 31 -0.61 -23.75 -33.10
CA ASN A 31 -0.70 -22.39 -32.54
C ASN A 31 -2.03 -21.71 -32.88
N GLN A 32 -2.78 -22.23 -33.86
CA GLN A 32 -4.11 -21.76 -34.26
C GLN A 32 -5.26 -22.51 -33.55
N TRP A 33 -4.99 -23.54 -32.73
CA TRP A 33 -6.00 -24.20 -31.87
C TRP A 33 -5.67 -24.16 -30.38
N ALA A 34 -4.60 -23.46 -30.00
CA ALA A 34 -4.35 -23.17 -28.62
C ALA A 34 -5.43 -22.19 -28.14
N MET A 35 -6.59 -22.74 -27.74
CA MET A 35 -7.43 -22.06 -26.75
C MET A 35 -6.51 -21.82 -25.57
N THR A 36 -6.09 -20.56 -25.38
CA THR A 36 -5.51 -20.13 -24.13
C THR A 36 -6.65 -20.22 -23.13
N THR A 37 -6.78 -21.39 -22.51
CA THR A 37 -7.61 -21.52 -21.32
C THR A 37 -6.99 -20.57 -20.32
N VAL A 38 -7.75 -19.55 -19.91
CA VAL A 38 -7.52 -18.87 -18.64
C VAL A 38 -7.45 -20.00 -17.61
N SER A 39 -6.24 -20.39 -17.20
CA SER A 39 -6.10 -21.52 -16.28
C SER A 39 -6.78 -21.11 -14.99
N SER A 40 -7.83 -21.83 -14.62
CA SER A 40 -8.53 -21.65 -13.35
C SER A 40 -7.68 -22.11 -12.15
N THR A 41 -6.43 -22.52 -12.40
CA THR A 41 -5.51 -23.09 -11.44
C THR A 41 -4.15 -22.40 -11.55
N VAL A 42 -3.54 -22.14 -10.39
CA VAL A 42 -2.16 -21.66 -10.29
C VAL A 42 -1.22 -22.87 -10.40
N PRO A 43 -0.30 -22.89 -11.38
CA PRO A 43 0.56 -24.05 -11.63
C PRO A 43 1.54 -24.29 -10.48
N ASP A 44 1.73 -25.56 -10.11
CA ASP A 44 2.68 -25.95 -9.07
C ASP A 44 4.13 -25.98 -9.62
N PRO A 45 5.13 -25.49 -8.87
CA PRO A 45 6.52 -25.47 -9.31
C PRO A 45 7.14 -26.85 -9.49
N PRO A 46 8.32 -26.93 -10.13
CA PRO A 46 9.07 -28.16 -10.24
C PRO A 46 9.36 -28.76 -8.86
N PRO A 47 9.40 -30.11 -8.71
CA PRO A 47 9.60 -30.77 -7.42
C PRO A 47 10.78 -30.25 -6.58
N ALA A 48 11.88 -29.84 -7.23
CA ALA A 48 13.05 -29.29 -6.56
C ALA A 48 12.74 -28.01 -5.75
N GLN A 49 11.85 -27.15 -6.25
CA GLN A 49 11.44 -25.90 -5.58
C GLN A 49 10.30 -26.10 -4.59
N ARG A 50 9.71 -27.30 -4.51
CA ARG A 50 8.64 -27.62 -3.54
C ARG A 50 9.18 -27.90 -2.15
N LYS A 51 10.48 -28.17 -2.01
CA LYS A 51 11.13 -28.45 -0.73
C LYS A 51 11.54 -27.13 -0.07
N ARG A 52 11.29 -27.01 1.24
CA ARG A 52 11.75 -25.89 2.06
C ARG A 52 13.22 -26.10 2.43
N GLU A 53 14.06 -25.10 2.21
CA GLU A 53 15.43 -25.16 2.71
C GLU A 53 15.50 -24.74 4.19
N PRO A 54 16.49 -25.21 4.96
CA PRO A 54 16.61 -24.88 6.38
C PRO A 54 16.64 -23.38 6.66
N GLY A 55 15.78 -22.93 7.56
CA GLY A 55 15.68 -21.53 7.96
C GLY A 55 14.99 -20.61 6.95
N GLU A 56 14.42 -21.15 5.86
CA GLU A 56 13.48 -20.42 5.01
C GLU A 56 12.05 -20.48 5.58
N PRO A 57 11.26 -19.40 5.48
CA PRO A 57 9.85 -19.45 5.80
C PRO A 57 9.08 -20.31 4.80
N ALA A 58 8.08 -21.04 5.30
CA ALA A 58 7.00 -21.55 4.46
C ALA A 58 6.00 -20.43 4.16
N PHE A 59 5.26 -20.54 3.07
CA PHE A 59 4.28 -19.54 2.66
C PHE A 59 3.05 -20.16 1.99
N MET A 60 2.05 -19.35 1.70
CA MET A 60 0.86 -19.80 0.99
C MET A 60 0.91 -19.36 -0.48
N LYS A 61 0.62 -20.28 -1.41
CA LYS A 61 0.63 -19.97 -2.84
C LYS A 61 -0.51 -19.00 -3.21
N PRO A 62 -0.35 -18.18 -4.27
CA PRO A 62 -1.38 -17.28 -4.74
C PRO A 62 -2.68 -18.01 -5.09
N LEU A 63 -3.81 -17.34 -4.90
CA LEU A 63 -5.11 -17.82 -5.37
C LEU A 63 -5.32 -17.47 -6.85
N PRO A 64 -6.09 -18.26 -7.62
CA PRO A 64 -6.50 -17.88 -8.97
C PRO A 64 -7.23 -16.53 -9.03
N SER A 65 -7.93 -16.16 -7.95
CA SER A 65 -8.61 -14.87 -7.79
C SER A 65 -7.67 -13.67 -7.66
N GLN A 66 -6.36 -13.90 -7.48
CA GLN A 66 -5.38 -12.85 -7.18
C GLN A 66 -5.71 -12.07 -5.89
N ASP A 67 -6.34 -12.73 -4.92
CA ASP A 67 -6.58 -12.16 -3.58
C ASP A 67 -5.32 -12.22 -2.70
N TYR A 68 -5.26 -11.35 -1.69
CA TYR A 68 -4.14 -11.22 -0.75
C TYR A 68 -4.25 -12.15 0.48
N LEU A 69 -5.30 -12.96 0.62
CA LEU A 69 -5.47 -13.92 1.72
C LEU A 69 -4.23 -14.83 1.95
N PRO A 70 -3.60 -15.43 0.90
CA PRO A 70 -2.37 -16.21 1.09
C PRO A 70 -1.24 -15.42 1.75
N SER A 71 -0.99 -14.21 1.24
CA SER A 71 0.04 -13.31 1.74
C SER A 71 -0.27 -12.88 3.17
N LEU A 72 -1.53 -12.53 3.45
CA LEU A 72 -1.99 -12.15 4.79
C LEU A 72 -1.71 -13.26 5.80
N LEU A 73 -2.12 -14.50 5.54
CA LEU A 73 -1.91 -15.61 6.47
C LEU A 73 -0.42 -15.91 6.66
N THR A 74 0.38 -15.79 5.61
CA THR A 74 1.84 -15.90 5.69
C THR A 74 2.43 -14.83 6.62
N ILE A 75 1.98 -13.57 6.49
CA ILE A 75 2.42 -12.43 7.32
C ILE A 75 1.92 -12.58 8.76
N LEU A 76 0.67 -12.98 8.99
CA LEU A 76 0.12 -13.18 10.33
C LEU A 76 0.82 -14.34 11.06
N ASN A 77 1.28 -15.35 10.32
CA ASN A 77 2.20 -16.35 10.84
C ASN A 77 3.62 -15.80 11.04
N ALA A 78 4.00 -14.60 10.64
CA ALA A 78 5.30 -14.05 11.04
C ALA A 78 5.21 -13.30 12.38
N ILE A 79 4.01 -12.89 12.79
CA ILE A 79 3.78 -12.05 13.96
C ILE A 79 3.41 -12.94 15.16
N PRO A 80 4.20 -12.97 16.25
CA PRO A 80 3.96 -13.89 17.37
C PRO A 80 2.58 -13.74 18.02
N ARG A 81 2.07 -12.52 18.11
CA ARG A 81 0.79 -12.23 18.76
C ARG A 81 -0.39 -12.78 17.95
N SER A 82 -0.47 -12.48 16.66
CA SER A 82 -1.51 -13.06 15.80
C SER A 82 -1.36 -14.56 15.68
N HIS A 83 -0.15 -15.09 15.54
CA HIS A 83 0.05 -16.54 15.48
C HIS A 83 -0.54 -17.29 16.67
N ASN A 84 -0.18 -16.86 17.89
CA ASN A 84 -0.63 -17.54 19.10
C ASN A 84 -2.15 -17.49 19.26
N ALA A 85 -2.77 -16.39 18.80
CA ALA A 85 -4.22 -16.26 18.76
C ALA A 85 -4.85 -17.16 17.69
N LEU A 86 -4.33 -17.15 16.45
CA LEU A 86 -4.84 -17.96 15.33
C LEU A 86 -4.75 -19.48 15.60
N LEU A 87 -3.84 -19.91 16.48
CA LEU A 87 -3.76 -21.30 16.93
C LEU A 87 -4.90 -21.72 17.88
N MET A 88 -5.54 -20.78 18.58
CA MET A 88 -6.62 -21.04 19.56
C MET A 88 -6.45 -22.37 20.33
N LYS A 89 -5.37 -22.51 21.09
CA LYS A 89 -4.90 -23.81 21.62
C LYS A 89 -5.94 -24.58 22.46
N SER A 90 -6.82 -23.84 23.13
CA SER A 90 -7.96 -24.32 23.91
C SER A 90 -9.04 -25.03 23.07
N HIS A 91 -9.09 -24.74 21.77
CA HIS A 91 -10.04 -25.29 20.80
C HIS A 91 -9.32 -26.23 19.82
N SER A 92 -8.33 -26.98 20.32
CA SER A 92 -7.65 -27.98 19.51
C SER A 92 -8.38 -29.32 19.53
N ILE A 93 -8.49 -29.96 18.37
CA ILE A 93 -9.09 -31.30 18.25
C ILE A 93 -8.03 -32.40 18.22
N PRO A 94 -8.33 -33.62 18.71
CA PRO A 94 -7.36 -34.72 18.75
C PRO A 94 -6.83 -35.14 17.38
N HIS A 95 -7.62 -34.94 16.31
CA HIS A 95 -7.28 -35.36 14.96
C HIS A 95 -7.89 -34.41 13.93
N TYR A 96 -7.04 -33.69 13.19
CA TYR A 96 -7.45 -32.71 12.17
C TYR A 96 -7.84 -33.32 10.82
N GLY A 97 -7.77 -34.64 10.67
CA GLY A 97 -7.93 -35.30 9.38
C GLY A 97 -6.61 -35.28 8.59
N GLN A 98 -6.59 -35.99 7.47
CA GLN A 98 -5.44 -36.01 6.58
C GLN A 98 -5.91 -36.14 5.13
N ASP A 99 -5.32 -35.35 4.24
CA ASP A 99 -5.42 -35.53 2.80
C ASP A 99 -4.04 -35.24 2.18
N PRO A 100 -3.41 -36.19 1.45
CA PRO A 100 -2.10 -35.99 0.84
C PRO A 100 -2.01 -34.85 -0.18
N GLN A 101 -3.15 -34.35 -0.64
CA GLN A 101 -3.33 -33.25 -1.58
C GLN A 101 -3.96 -32.01 -0.92
N TRP A 102 -4.06 -31.94 0.41
CA TRP A 102 -4.59 -30.73 1.07
C TRP A 102 -3.74 -29.48 0.77
N TRP A 103 -2.42 -29.63 0.83
CA TRP A 103 -1.47 -28.55 0.55
C TRP A 103 -1.56 -27.98 -0.88
N THR A 104 -2.17 -28.70 -1.83
CA THR A 104 -2.43 -28.18 -3.19
C THR A 104 -3.74 -27.41 -3.31
N GLY A 105 -4.67 -27.57 -2.36
CA GLY A 105 -5.96 -26.90 -2.31
C GLY A 105 -7.19 -27.80 -2.09
N ASN A 106 -6.99 -29.10 -1.89
CA ASN A 106 -8.10 -30.02 -1.64
C ASN A 106 -8.58 -29.94 -0.17
N PRO A 107 -9.90 -29.87 0.09
CA PRO A 107 -10.40 -29.90 1.46
C PRO A 107 -10.21 -31.29 2.08
N ILE A 108 -9.99 -31.32 3.40
CA ILE A 108 -9.97 -32.58 4.15
C ILE A 108 -11.41 -32.94 4.50
N ALA A 109 -11.88 -34.08 3.99
CA ALA A 109 -13.18 -34.62 4.38
C ALA A 109 -13.08 -35.22 5.80
N VAL A 110 -13.55 -34.47 6.80
CA VAL A 110 -13.75 -35.00 8.15
C VAL A 110 -15.19 -35.51 8.25
N ALA A 111 -15.37 -36.76 8.68
CA ALA A 111 -16.70 -37.30 8.91
C ALA A 111 -17.35 -36.59 10.11
N GLN A 112 -18.22 -35.62 9.84
CA GLN A 112 -19.02 -34.97 10.87
C GLN A 112 -20.20 -35.89 11.23
N THR A 113 -20.35 -36.21 12.52
CA THR A 113 -21.58 -36.80 13.04
C THR A 113 -22.66 -35.72 13.05
N ILE A 114 -23.58 -35.78 12.08
CA ILE A 114 -24.71 -34.85 11.99
C ILE A 114 -25.62 -35.11 13.19
N ASP A 115 -25.63 -34.22 14.16
CA ASP A 115 -26.70 -34.14 15.14
C ASP A 115 -27.87 -33.39 14.49
N LEU A 116 -29.06 -34.00 14.45
CA LEU A 116 -30.20 -33.46 13.71
C LEU A 116 -30.87 -32.28 14.43
N ASP A 117 -30.49 -32.03 15.68
CA ASP A 117 -31.11 -31.04 16.56
C ASP A 117 -30.26 -29.78 16.80
N ASP A 118 -29.00 -29.73 16.34
CA ASP A 118 -28.11 -28.57 16.51
C ASP A 118 -27.78 -27.86 15.19
N VAL A 119 -27.85 -26.54 15.23
CA VAL A 119 -27.93 -25.66 14.05
C VAL A 119 -26.57 -25.55 13.39
N ARG A 120 -26.52 -25.77 12.07
CA ARG A 120 -25.36 -25.67 11.13
C ARG A 120 -24.41 -24.45 11.27
N GLN A 121 -24.74 -23.44 12.09
CA GLN A 121 -23.93 -22.25 12.29
C GLN A 121 -22.71 -22.50 13.20
N ASP A 122 -22.81 -23.40 14.19
CA ASP A 122 -21.68 -23.72 15.06
C ASP A 122 -20.59 -24.52 14.31
N ASP A 123 -20.99 -25.36 13.35
CA ASP A 123 -20.07 -26.14 12.52
C ASP A 123 -19.20 -25.26 11.63
N SER A 124 -19.77 -24.23 10.97
CA SER A 124 -18.99 -23.37 10.06
C SER A 124 -18.01 -22.46 10.81
N GLN A 125 -18.33 -22.06 12.04
CA GLN A 125 -17.44 -21.31 12.92
C GLN A 125 -16.26 -22.18 13.38
N LEU A 126 -16.51 -23.43 13.75
CA LEU A 126 -15.44 -24.36 14.11
C LEU A 126 -14.58 -24.74 12.89
N ASP A 127 -15.17 -24.86 11.72
CA ASP A 127 -14.44 -25.16 10.48
C ASP A 127 -13.41 -24.07 10.15
N ILE A 128 -13.76 -22.78 10.26
CA ILE A 128 -12.78 -21.70 10.03
C ILE A 128 -11.65 -21.72 11.07
N ILE A 129 -11.94 -22.02 12.35
CA ILE A 129 -10.90 -22.14 13.38
C ILE A 129 -9.97 -23.32 13.10
N HIS A 130 -10.54 -24.51 12.84
CA HIS A 130 -9.74 -25.71 12.60
C HIS A 130 -8.90 -25.63 11.32
N GLU A 131 -9.45 -25.06 10.24
CA GLU A 131 -8.68 -24.86 9.00
C GLU A 131 -7.57 -23.81 9.20
N THR A 132 -7.83 -22.74 9.96
CA THR A 132 -6.80 -21.77 10.35
C THR A 132 -5.68 -22.43 11.14
N GLN A 133 -6.02 -23.29 12.11
CA GLN A 133 -5.03 -24.03 12.91
C GLN A 133 -4.17 -24.96 12.04
N ARG A 134 -4.76 -25.66 11.05
CA ARG A 134 -4.01 -26.48 10.08
C ARG A 134 -3.03 -25.62 9.28
N ILE A 135 -3.46 -24.45 8.83
CA ILE A 135 -2.63 -23.50 8.08
C ILE A 135 -1.46 -22.99 8.94
N MET A 136 -1.71 -22.57 10.18
CA MET A 136 -0.65 -22.12 11.08
C MET A 136 0.35 -23.24 11.37
N ALA A 137 -0.13 -24.44 11.72
CA ALA A 137 0.71 -25.60 11.96
C ALA A 137 1.53 -26.01 10.72
N PHE A 138 0.93 -25.91 9.53
CA PHE A 138 1.65 -26.13 8.28
C PHE A 138 2.78 -25.13 8.12
N LEU A 139 2.53 -23.82 8.29
CA LEU A 139 3.55 -22.79 8.10
C LEU A 139 4.74 -22.93 9.06
N ASP A 140 4.48 -23.39 10.28
CA ASP A 140 5.53 -23.63 11.26
C ASP A 140 6.38 -24.87 10.88
N TYR A 141 5.75 -26.03 10.69
CA TYR A 141 6.44 -27.33 10.75
C TYR A 141 6.61 -28.07 9.41
N THR A 142 6.09 -27.53 8.31
CA THR A 142 6.14 -28.24 7.02
C THR A 142 7.57 -28.39 6.46
N ASP A 143 7.85 -29.48 5.76
CA ASP A 143 9.06 -29.59 4.91
C ASP A 143 8.85 -28.99 3.51
N ARG A 144 7.64 -28.52 3.21
CA ARG A 144 7.28 -27.94 1.91
C ARG A 144 7.52 -26.44 1.89
N ALA A 145 7.96 -25.92 0.75
CA ALA A 145 8.14 -24.48 0.58
C ALA A 145 6.81 -23.72 0.67
N TYR A 146 5.71 -24.31 0.18
CA TYR A 146 4.40 -23.65 0.14
C TYR A 146 3.22 -24.59 0.43
N GLY A 147 2.12 -24.00 0.89
CA GLY A 147 0.78 -24.62 1.01
C GLY A 147 -0.28 -23.84 0.24
N SER A 148 -1.55 -24.16 0.45
CA SER A 148 -2.70 -23.53 -0.21
C SER A 148 -3.75 -23.12 0.81
N VAL A 149 -4.37 -21.97 0.59
CA VAL A 149 -5.50 -21.46 1.39
C VAL A 149 -6.85 -21.74 0.72
N GLU A 150 -6.87 -22.45 -0.39
CA GLU A 150 -8.12 -22.78 -1.10
C GLU A 150 -9.15 -23.50 -0.24
N PRO A 151 -8.81 -24.44 0.66
CA PRO A 151 -9.81 -25.07 1.51
C PRO A 151 -10.48 -24.07 2.45
N LEU A 152 -9.69 -23.18 3.07
CA LEU A 152 -10.19 -22.08 3.89
C LEU A 152 -11.13 -21.17 3.09
N ASN A 153 -10.76 -20.84 1.84
CA ASN A 153 -11.56 -20.00 0.96
C ASN A 153 -12.88 -20.64 0.50
N LYS A 154 -13.05 -21.96 0.69
CA LYS A 154 -14.28 -22.69 0.37
C LYS A 154 -15.23 -22.80 1.56
N ILE A 155 -14.79 -22.43 2.76
CA ILE A 155 -15.65 -22.40 3.96
C ILE A 155 -16.59 -21.20 3.80
N GLU A 156 -17.90 -21.44 3.91
CA GLU A 156 -18.91 -20.39 3.87
C GLU A 156 -18.78 -19.50 5.12
N GLY A 157 -17.99 -18.43 5.01
CA GLY A 157 -17.76 -17.47 6.08
C GLY A 157 -18.68 -16.25 5.96
N GLY A 158 -19.82 -16.27 6.65
CA GLY A 158 -20.63 -15.09 7.01
C GLY A 158 -21.19 -14.22 5.86
N GLU A 159 -22.09 -13.30 6.21
CA GLU A 159 -22.67 -12.30 5.30
C GLU A 159 -21.64 -11.19 4.97
N GLY A 160 -20.63 -11.50 4.15
CA GLY A 160 -19.69 -10.50 3.64
C GLY A 160 -20.31 -9.63 2.54
N SER A 161 -19.89 -8.37 2.41
CA SER A 161 -20.27 -7.57 1.24
C SER A 161 -19.60 -8.16 0.00
N SER A 162 -20.30 -8.15 -1.15
CA SER A 162 -19.71 -8.62 -2.43
C SER A 162 -18.49 -7.78 -2.88
N ARG A 163 -18.17 -6.69 -2.17
CA ARG A 163 -17.06 -5.77 -2.43
C ARG A 163 -15.82 -6.04 -1.59
N ASP A 164 -15.90 -6.94 -0.61
CA ASP A 164 -14.79 -7.26 0.28
C ASP A 164 -13.88 -8.32 -0.32
N THR A 165 -12.58 -8.19 -0.07
CA THR A 165 -11.56 -9.19 -0.45
C THR A 165 -11.68 -10.42 0.44
N GLU A 166 -11.18 -11.56 0.00
CA GLU A 166 -11.20 -12.80 0.80
C GLU A 166 -10.41 -12.63 2.09
N ALA A 167 -9.31 -11.86 2.05
CA ALA A 167 -8.57 -11.42 3.23
C ALA A 167 -9.45 -10.71 4.28
N VAL A 168 -10.35 -9.81 3.86
CA VAL A 168 -11.24 -9.08 4.79
C VAL A 168 -12.30 -10.02 5.35
N ARG A 169 -12.93 -10.83 4.50
CA ARG A 169 -13.94 -11.80 4.94
C ARG A 169 -13.36 -12.80 5.94
N PHE A 170 -12.14 -13.27 5.72
CA PHE A 170 -11.44 -14.13 6.66
C PHE A 170 -11.26 -13.46 8.02
N LEU A 171 -10.76 -12.22 8.06
CA LEU A 171 -10.55 -11.50 9.32
C LEU A 171 -11.86 -11.30 10.10
N GLU A 172 -12.94 -10.99 9.40
CA GLU A 172 -14.27 -10.83 10.00
C GLU A 172 -14.83 -12.15 10.53
N ALA A 173 -14.80 -13.21 9.71
CA ALA A 173 -15.32 -14.52 10.07
C ALA A 173 -14.51 -15.16 11.21
N TRP A 174 -13.17 -15.09 11.16
CA TRP A 174 -12.31 -15.62 12.22
C TRP A 174 -12.51 -14.84 13.52
N HIS A 175 -12.56 -13.51 13.46
CA HIS A 175 -12.78 -12.68 14.65
C HIS A 175 -14.14 -12.98 15.29
N ALA A 176 -15.20 -13.13 14.48
CA ALA A 176 -16.53 -13.46 14.98
C ALA A 176 -16.54 -14.84 15.68
N ALA A 177 -15.99 -15.86 15.03
CA ALA A 177 -15.88 -17.20 15.59
C ALA A 177 -15.05 -17.22 16.89
N ALA A 178 -13.86 -16.61 16.87
CA ALA A 178 -12.96 -16.58 18.02
C ALA A 178 -13.54 -15.83 19.21
N SER A 179 -14.25 -14.72 18.98
CA SER A 179 -14.88 -13.92 20.04
C SER A 179 -16.09 -14.63 20.66
N GLN A 180 -16.81 -15.44 19.88
CA GLN A 180 -17.94 -16.23 20.36
C GLN A 180 -17.48 -17.45 21.16
N LEU A 181 -16.48 -18.17 20.66
CA LEU A 181 -15.93 -19.36 21.31
C LEU A 181 -15.17 -19.00 22.59
N GLU A 182 -14.48 -17.86 22.61
CA GLU A 182 -13.65 -17.44 23.73
C GLU A 182 -13.85 -15.98 24.14
N PRO A 183 -15.02 -15.62 24.71
CA PRO A 183 -15.31 -14.25 25.12
C PRO A 183 -14.33 -13.76 26.20
N GLY A 184 -13.69 -12.61 25.94
CA GLY A 184 -12.75 -11.98 26.89
C GLY A 184 -11.35 -12.59 26.92
N ALA A 185 -11.01 -13.47 25.96
CA ALA A 185 -9.65 -13.95 25.76
C ALA A 185 -8.72 -12.91 25.09
N GLY A 186 -9.25 -11.75 24.69
CA GLY A 186 -8.50 -10.70 24.00
C GLY A 186 -8.48 -10.84 22.47
N HIS A 187 -9.25 -11.78 21.91
CA HIS A 187 -9.41 -11.91 20.45
C HIS A 187 -10.18 -10.73 19.85
N GLU A 188 -11.03 -10.11 20.67
CA GLU A 188 -11.83 -8.95 20.30
C GLU A 188 -10.97 -7.73 19.94
N THR A 189 -9.79 -7.55 20.55
CA THR A 189 -8.89 -6.42 20.29
C THR A 189 -7.77 -6.74 19.30
N LEU A 190 -7.64 -8.00 18.85
CA LEU A 190 -6.49 -8.43 18.06
C LEU A 190 -6.43 -7.72 16.70
N PHE A 191 -7.54 -7.72 15.96
CA PHE A 191 -7.64 -7.12 14.63
C PHE A 191 -8.59 -5.92 14.57
N GLU A 192 -9.38 -5.67 15.62
CA GLU A 192 -10.40 -4.63 15.60
C GLU A 192 -9.84 -3.25 15.97
N THR A 193 -10.07 -2.27 15.09
CA THR A 193 -9.84 -0.84 15.34
C THR A 193 -11.17 -0.12 15.29
N THR A 194 -11.38 0.83 16.21
CA THR A 194 -12.64 1.58 16.32
C THR A 194 -12.40 3.06 16.05
N ALA A 195 -13.04 3.58 15.01
CA ALA A 195 -13.09 5.02 14.72
C ALA A 195 -14.39 5.63 15.22
N ARG A 196 -14.36 6.93 15.50
CA ARG A 196 -15.51 7.73 15.89
C ARG A 196 -15.59 8.98 15.02
N GLU A 197 -16.80 9.40 14.71
CA GLU A 197 -17.10 10.69 14.11
C GLU A 197 -17.58 11.66 15.18
N ILE A 198 -16.89 12.79 15.31
CA ILE A 198 -17.22 13.85 16.25
C ILE A 198 -17.86 15.00 15.47
N ARG A 199 -19.00 15.51 15.96
CA ARG A 199 -19.63 16.74 15.49
C ARG A 199 -19.82 17.70 16.65
N SER A 200 -19.28 18.90 16.54
CA SER A 200 -19.42 19.94 17.57
C SER A 200 -19.05 19.46 18.99
N GLY A 201 -18.01 18.61 19.08
CA GLY A 201 -17.51 18.06 20.34
C GLY A 201 -18.28 16.86 20.90
N GLN A 202 -19.32 16.37 20.20
CA GLN A 202 -20.06 15.17 20.58
C GLN A 202 -19.84 14.04 19.56
N GLU A 203 -19.77 12.82 20.06
CA GLU A 203 -19.73 11.63 19.19
C GLU A 203 -21.11 11.42 18.54
N VAL A 204 -21.12 11.33 17.21
CA VAL A 204 -22.33 11.13 16.41
C VAL A 204 -22.43 9.71 15.88
N SER A 205 -21.28 9.10 15.56
CA SER A 205 -21.22 7.72 15.12
C SER A 205 -19.89 7.08 15.49
N SER A 206 -19.89 5.75 15.57
CA SER A 206 -18.68 4.94 15.73
C SER A 206 -18.75 3.76 14.77
N ALA A 207 -17.60 3.33 14.27
CA ALA A 207 -17.46 2.18 13.41
C ALA A 207 -16.21 1.39 13.78
N SER A 208 -16.37 0.08 13.96
CA SER A 208 -15.28 -0.87 14.11
C SER A 208 -14.96 -1.54 12.77
N PHE A 209 -13.68 -1.75 12.51
CA PHE A 209 -13.20 -2.43 11.30
C PHE A 209 -12.01 -3.34 11.63
N LYS A 210 -11.89 -4.44 10.89
CA LYS A 210 -10.78 -5.41 11.04
C LYS A 210 -9.66 -5.20 10.03
N CYS A 211 -9.95 -4.44 8.98
CA CYS A 211 -9.02 -4.07 7.92
C CYS A 211 -9.32 -2.65 7.48
N LEU A 212 -8.29 -1.80 7.46
CA LEU A 212 -8.41 -0.45 6.94
C LEU A 212 -8.19 -0.47 5.42
N MET A 213 -9.16 0.02 4.65
CA MET A 213 -9.10 0.02 3.19
C MET A 213 -9.02 1.45 2.62
N PRO A 214 -7.88 2.14 2.77
CA PRO A 214 -7.75 3.48 2.22
C PRO A 214 -7.70 3.43 0.68
N ILE A 215 -8.18 4.48 0.04
CA ILE A 215 -8.17 4.63 -1.42
C ILE A 215 -7.13 5.68 -1.77
N LEU A 216 -6.19 5.35 -2.65
CA LEU A 216 -5.18 6.28 -3.10
C LEU A 216 -5.81 7.36 -3.99
N SER A 217 -5.64 8.63 -3.63
CA SER A 217 -6.05 9.73 -4.52
C SER A 217 -5.17 9.80 -5.76
N ASN A 218 -5.74 10.19 -6.90
CA ASN A 218 -4.97 10.42 -8.12
C ASN A 218 -4.10 11.67 -7.93
N ARG A 219 -2.82 11.46 -7.62
CA ARG A 219 -1.81 12.50 -7.38
C ARG A 219 -0.91 12.77 -8.61
N GLY A 220 -1.22 12.13 -9.74
CA GLY A 220 -0.35 12.09 -10.92
C GLY A 220 0.81 11.09 -10.75
N ALA A 221 1.36 10.62 -11.87
CA ALA A 221 2.34 9.53 -11.86
C ALA A 221 3.65 9.84 -11.11
N ASP A 222 4.04 11.12 -11.03
CA ASP A 222 5.38 11.52 -10.56
C ASP A 222 5.46 11.93 -9.08
N VAL A 223 4.33 12.05 -8.37
CA VAL A 223 4.33 12.50 -6.97
C VAL A 223 4.12 11.30 -6.04
N PRO A 224 5.17 10.83 -5.34
CA PRO A 224 5.02 9.71 -4.42
C PRO A 224 4.14 10.11 -3.22
N ALA A 225 3.29 9.18 -2.77
CA ALA A 225 2.50 9.36 -1.54
C ALA A 225 3.24 8.73 -0.35
N SER A 226 3.15 9.33 0.83
CA SER A 226 3.49 8.62 2.07
C SER A 226 2.26 7.91 2.65
N LEU A 227 2.45 6.91 3.51
CA LEU A 227 1.35 6.31 4.27
C LEU A 227 0.50 7.38 4.99
N TYR A 228 1.16 8.39 5.59
CA TYR A 228 0.46 9.49 6.25
C TYR A 228 -0.38 10.33 5.29
N ASP A 229 0.05 10.53 4.04
CA ASP A 229 -0.74 11.25 3.04
C ASP A 229 -2.06 10.53 2.73
N VAL A 230 -1.97 9.21 2.57
CA VAL A 230 -3.12 8.35 2.26
C VAL A 230 -4.09 8.29 3.45
N LEU A 231 -3.56 8.18 4.67
CA LEU A 231 -4.37 8.13 5.88
C LEU A 231 -4.97 9.49 6.25
N ASP A 232 -4.26 10.60 6.04
CA ASP A 232 -4.81 11.95 6.20
C ASP A 232 -6.04 12.14 5.31
N GLU A 233 -5.96 11.70 4.05
CA GLU A 233 -7.08 11.76 3.09
C GLU A 233 -8.23 10.82 3.45
N THR A 234 -7.92 9.64 3.97
CA THR A 234 -8.92 8.63 4.32
C THR A 234 -9.67 9.00 5.60
N ILE A 235 -8.93 9.25 6.69
CA ILE A 235 -9.50 9.49 8.03
C ILE A 235 -10.14 10.88 8.09
N TRP A 236 -9.54 11.89 7.46
CA TRP A 236 -10.06 13.26 7.49
C TRP A 236 -10.69 13.71 6.17
N SER A 237 -11.18 12.77 5.36
CA SER A 237 -11.89 13.05 4.10
C SER A 237 -12.95 14.16 4.23
N ASN A 238 -13.68 14.17 5.35
CA ASN A 238 -14.70 15.17 5.62
C ASN A 238 -14.16 16.53 6.09
N ASP A 239 -12.91 16.65 6.54
CA ASP A 239 -12.31 17.85 7.16
C ASP A 239 -10.78 17.95 6.91
N LEU A 240 -10.36 17.89 5.64
CA LEU A 240 -8.93 17.87 5.29
C LEU A 240 -8.16 19.12 5.77
N ASP A 241 -8.84 20.27 5.87
CA ASP A 241 -8.25 21.55 6.25
C ASP A 241 -8.49 21.91 7.74
N GLY A 242 -9.17 21.07 8.51
CA GLY A 242 -9.44 21.34 9.93
C GLY A 242 -10.42 22.49 10.18
N SER A 243 -11.13 22.97 9.15
CA SER A 243 -12.06 24.11 9.24
C SER A 243 -13.45 23.71 9.74
N LYS A 244 -13.83 22.43 9.60
CA LYS A 244 -15.17 21.95 9.90
C LYS A 244 -15.26 21.44 11.33
N ASP A 245 -16.48 21.46 11.86
CA ASP A 245 -16.79 20.92 13.18
C ASP A 245 -17.14 19.43 13.17
N VAL A 246 -17.00 18.77 12.01
CA VAL A 246 -17.18 17.33 11.84
C VAL A 246 -15.85 16.71 11.42
N HIS A 247 -15.33 15.76 12.18
CA HIS A 247 -14.11 15.04 11.84
C HIS A 247 -14.09 13.65 12.47
N ALA A 248 -13.25 12.76 11.95
CA ALA A 248 -13.04 11.43 12.51
C ALA A 248 -11.76 11.35 13.35
N SER A 249 -11.76 10.48 14.35
CA SER A 249 -10.60 10.09 15.14
C SER A 249 -10.65 8.60 15.49
N ILE A 250 -9.50 8.00 15.77
CA ILE A 250 -9.37 6.61 16.20
C ILE A 250 -9.47 6.57 17.73
N SER A 251 -10.43 5.80 18.24
CA SER A 251 -10.73 5.68 19.67
C SER A 251 -10.09 4.46 20.32
N SER A 252 -9.99 3.35 19.58
CA SER A 252 -9.37 2.09 20.00
C SER A 252 -8.57 1.52 18.84
N LEU A 253 -7.48 0.83 19.14
CA LEU A 253 -6.50 0.34 18.19
C LEU A 253 -6.38 -1.19 18.26
N ALA A 254 -6.31 -1.82 17.08
CA ALA A 254 -6.02 -3.25 16.97
C ALA A 254 -4.59 -3.56 17.37
N GLU A 255 -4.33 -4.66 18.05
CA GLU A 255 -2.94 -5.07 18.34
C GLU A 255 -2.15 -5.38 17.06
N VAL A 256 -2.83 -5.93 16.05
CA VAL A 256 -2.30 -6.18 14.71
C VAL A 256 -3.19 -5.46 13.70
N LEU A 257 -2.67 -4.38 13.11
CA LEU A 257 -3.41 -3.59 12.13
C LEU A 257 -3.15 -4.07 10.71
N VAL A 258 -4.23 -4.42 9.99
CA VAL A 258 -4.18 -4.81 8.58
C VAL A 258 -4.68 -3.66 7.71
N MET A 259 -3.95 -3.36 6.64
CA MET A 259 -4.35 -2.36 5.65
C MET A 259 -4.33 -2.93 4.23
N VAL A 260 -5.36 -2.63 3.43
CA VAL A 260 -5.41 -2.93 1.99
C VAL A 260 -5.62 -1.63 1.22
N VAL A 261 -4.55 -1.10 0.62
CA VAL A 261 -4.61 0.15 -0.14
C VAL A 261 -5.16 -0.10 -1.53
N LYS A 262 -6.27 0.55 -1.88
CA LYS A 262 -6.90 0.43 -3.20
C LYS A 262 -6.37 1.51 -4.15
N GLN A 263 -5.90 1.08 -5.32
CA GLN A 263 -5.57 1.96 -6.44
C GLN A 263 -6.77 2.04 -7.40
N PRO A 264 -7.48 3.18 -7.47
CA PRO A 264 -8.64 3.29 -8.36
C PRO A 264 -8.25 3.31 -9.85
N ASP A 265 -7.01 3.68 -10.18
CA ASP A 265 -6.51 3.65 -11.55
C ASP A 265 -6.06 2.23 -11.95
N SER A 266 -6.88 1.56 -12.76
CA SER A 266 -6.59 0.22 -13.27
C SER A 266 -5.40 0.16 -14.24
N THR A 267 -4.89 1.31 -14.70
CA THR A 267 -3.72 1.38 -15.59
C THR A 267 -2.41 1.61 -14.84
N ALA A 268 -2.49 1.94 -13.54
CA ALA A 268 -1.31 2.15 -12.73
C ALA A 268 -0.56 0.82 -12.51
N THR A 269 0.77 0.86 -12.68
CA THR A 269 1.65 -0.29 -12.48
C THR A 269 2.06 -0.50 -11.02
N GLY A 270 1.57 0.34 -10.11
CA GLY A 270 1.87 0.28 -8.68
C GLY A 270 1.24 1.43 -7.89
N LEU A 271 1.55 1.50 -6.59
CA LEU A 271 1.03 2.52 -5.69
C LEU A 271 1.87 3.80 -5.65
N ASN A 272 3.15 3.76 -6.06
CA ASN A 272 4.13 4.83 -5.87
C ASN A 272 4.05 5.45 -4.45
N MET A 273 4.06 4.58 -3.45
CA MET A 273 3.85 4.96 -2.05
C MET A 273 5.03 4.54 -1.18
N THR A 274 5.45 5.41 -0.26
CA THR A 274 6.45 5.11 0.77
C THR A 274 5.74 4.72 2.07
N ILE A 275 6.04 3.51 2.55
CA ILE A 275 5.58 3.00 3.84
C ILE A 275 6.79 2.99 4.80
N PRO A 276 6.68 3.60 5.98
CA PRO A 276 7.77 3.58 6.95
C PRO A 276 7.82 2.24 7.70
N SER A 277 9.03 1.82 8.13
CA SER A 277 9.19 0.61 8.96
C SER A 277 8.54 0.76 10.34
N PHE A 278 8.41 2.00 10.81
CA PHE A 278 7.70 2.35 12.03
C PHE A 278 6.68 3.44 11.75
N TRP A 279 5.48 3.27 12.27
CA TRP A 279 4.39 4.21 12.08
C TRP A 279 3.83 4.64 13.43
N TYR A 280 3.68 5.95 13.63
CA TYR A 280 3.12 6.52 14.85
C TYR A 280 1.68 6.95 14.60
N VAL A 281 0.76 6.43 15.41
CA VAL A 281 -0.69 6.58 15.18
C VAL A 281 -1.27 7.75 15.95
N ASP A 282 -0.53 8.31 16.90
CA ASP A 282 -0.92 9.41 17.77
C ASP A 282 -1.63 10.53 17.01
N ARG A 283 -1.18 10.84 15.79
CA ARG A 283 -1.78 11.83 14.90
C ARG A 283 -3.28 11.65 14.67
N TYR A 284 -3.75 10.41 14.62
CA TYR A 284 -5.13 10.04 14.33
C TYR A 284 -5.95 9.70 15.59
N MET A 285 -5.30 9.60 16.74
CA MET A 285 -5.96 9.18 17.99
C MET A 285 -6.84 10.28 18.58
N ALA A 286 -7.94 9.85 19.20
CA ALA A 286 -8.88 10.66 19.95
C ALA A 286 -8.22 11.66 20.93
N GLN A 287 -7.15 11.24 21.60
CA GLN A 287 -6.41 12.06 22.57
C GLN A 287 -5.71 13.27 21.95
N ASN A 288 -5.36 13.22 20.65
CA ASN A 288 -4.63 14.27 19.95
C ASN A 288 -5.52 15.04 18.96
N GLU A 289 -6.83 14.81 18.98
CA GLU A 289 -7.80 15.34 18.03
C GLU A 289 -7.72 16.87 17.88
N ALA A 290 -7.68 17.60 19.01
CA ALA A 290 -7.57 19.06 19.01
C ALA A 290 -6.27 19.54 18.34
N LYS A 291 -5.15 18.89 18.66
CA LYS A 291 -3.83 19.20 18.09
C LYS A 291 -3.78 18.87 16.60
N ALA A 292 -4.34 17.73 16.19
CA ALA A 292 -4.44 17.32 14.78
C ALA A 292 -5.33 18.28 13.97
N LYS A 293 -6.44 18.78 14.54
CA LYS A 293 -7.29 19.80 13.91
C LYS A 293 -6.53 21.13 13.73
N GLN A 294 -5.84 21.60 14.76
CA GLN A 294 -5.02 22.81 14.67
C GLN A 294 -3.92 22.68 13.62
N MET A 295 -3.23 21.54 13.59
CA MET A 295 -2.21 21.22 12.59
C MET A 295 -2.77 21.25 11.17
N ARG A 296 -3.93 20.61 10.91
CA ARG A 296 -4.59 20.66 9.59
C ARG A 296 -4.91 22.08 9.15
N LYS A 297 -5.45 22.91 10.06
CA LYS A 297 -5.75 24.31 9.80
C LYS A 297 -4.51 25.12 9.44
N ALA A 298 -3.45 25.00 10.24
CA ALA A 298 -2.18 25.68 9.97
C ALA A 298 -1.55 25.22 8.64
N ARG A 299 -1.63 23.92 8.32
CA ARG A 299 -1.16 23.37 7.03
C ARG A 299 -1.95 23.95 5.85
N ALA A 300 -3.28 24.04 5.97
CA ALA A 300 -4.13 24.61 4.93
C ALA A 300 -3.83 26.10 4.69
N GLU A 301 -3.62 26.87 5.75
CA GLU A 301 -3.22 28.27 5.68
C GLU A 301 -1.87 28.41 4.95
N LYS A 302 -0.86 27.62 5.32
CA LYS A 302 0.46 27.62 4.65
C LYS A 302 0.40 27.16 3.19
N LYS A 303 -0.44 26.18 2.87
CA LYS A 303 -0.68 25.75 1.49
C LYS A 303 -1.33 26.86 0.66
N SER A 304 -2.27 27.61 1.24
CA SER A 304 -2.88 28.77 0.58
C SER A 304 -1.84 29.88 0.34
N GLU A 305 -0.99 30.17 1.34
CA GLU A 305 0.11 31.13 1.23
C GLU A 305 1.08 30.75 0.10
N LEU A 306 1.50 29.49 0.03
CA LEU A 306 2.34 28.97 -1.06
C LEU A 306 1.69 29.17 -2.43
N GLY A 307 0.40 28.87 -2.57
CA GLY A 307 -0.33 29.09 -3.83
C GLY A 307 -0.38 30.58 -4.23
N GLN A 308 -0.48 31.49 -3.27
CA GLN A 308 -0.43 32.93 -3.55
C GLN A 308 0.98 33.39 -3.95
N ILE A 309 2.03 32.88 -3.29
CA ILE A 309 3.43 33.16 -3.63
C ILE A 309 3.74 32.67 -5.05
N GLU A 310 3.32 31.44 -5.38
CA GLU A 310 3.52 30.87 -6.71
C GLU A 310 2.82 31.70 -7.80
N ALA A 311 1.55 32.07 -7.58
CA ALA A 311 0.81 32.93 -8.51
C ALA A 311 1.48 34.29 -8.71
N GLN A 312 2.03 34.90 -7.65
CA GLN A 312 2.79 36.14 -7.76
C GLN A 312 4.11 35.93 -8.50
N SER A 313 4.85 34.86 -8.20
CA SER A 313 6.10 34.50 -8.85
C SER A 313 5.90 34.30 -10.36
N GLN A 314 4.87 33.56 -10.75
CA GLN A 314 4.50 33.38 -12.16
C GLN A 314 4.14 34.71 -12.83
N ARG A 315 3.41 35.60 -12.14
CA ARG A 315 3.04 36.92 -12.67
C ARG A 315 4.25 37.84 -12.90
N TYR A 316 5.29 37.76 -12.08
CA TYR A 316 6.49 38.58 -12.24
C TYR A 316 7.53 37.96 -13.19
N SER A 317 7.55 36.63 -13.30
CA SER A 317 8.51 35.90 -14.14
C SER A 317 8.04 35.73 -15.58
N LYS A 318 6.73 35.71 -15.85
CA LYS A 318 6.17 35.51 -17.19
C LYS A 318 5.47 36.76 -17.70
N PHE A 319 5.69 37.09 -18.97
CA PHE A 319 4.89 38.07 -19.71
C PHE A 319 4.04 37.38 -20.77
N HIS A 320 2.95 38.02 -21.17
CA HIS A 320 2.12 37.58 -22.30
C HIS A 320 1.76 38.80 -23.16
N TYR A 321 2.11 38.77 -24.45
CA TYR A 321 1.81 39.84 -25.39
C TYR A 321 1.56 39.26 -26.79
N ASN A 322 0.41 39.60 -27.39
CA ASN A 322 0.01 39.17 -28.74
C ASN A 322 0.18 37.67 -29.02
N GLY A 323 -0.21 36.81 -28.06
CA GLY A 323 -0.12 35.35 -28.20
C GLY A 323 1.26 34.76 -27.89
N THR A 324 2.28 35.60 -27.67
CA THR A 324 3.62 35.17 -27.27
C THR A 324 3.80 35.29 -25.77
N SER A 325 4.28 34.22 -25.13
CA SER A 325 4.70 34.21 -23.72
C SER A 325 6.21 33.99 -23.61
N GLY A 326 6.82 34.61 -22.60
CA GLY A 326 8.24 34.41 -22.32
C GLY A 326 8.62 34.86 -20.91
N ASN A 327 9.90 34.74 -20.57
CA ASN A 327 10.43 35.22 -19.30
C ASN A 327 10.58 36.75 -19.31
N SER A 328 10.06 37.41 -18.28
CA SER A 328 10.08 38.86 -18.16
C SER A 328 11.48 39.43 -17.96
N LEU A 329 12.37 38.73 -17.25
CA LEU A 329 13.76 39.16 -17.08
C LEU A 329 14.52 39.09 -18.40
N ASP A 330 14.38 37.99 -19.15
CA ASP A 330 15.02 37.82 -20.45
C ASP A 330 14.59 38.91 -21.45
N LEU A 331 13.29 39.25 -21.46
CA LEU A 331 12.78 40.34 -22.30
C LEU A 331 13.41 41.69 -21.94
N LEU A 332 13.54 41.99 -20.65
CA LEU A 332 14.15 43.23 -20.18
C LEU A 332 15.64 43.26 -20.49
N GLU A 333 16.36 42.14 -20.38
CA GLU A 333 17.77 42.02 -20.78
C GLU A 333 17.96 42.29 -22.26
N VAL A 334 17.16 41.63 -23.12
CA VAL A 334 17.19 41.86 -24.58
C VAL A 334 16.88 43.32 -24.90
N ALA A 335 15.90 43.91 -24.24
CA ALA A 335 15.56 45.33 -24.42
C ALA A 335 16.70 46.26 -23.99
N MET A 336 17.39 45.97 -22.87
CA MET A 336 18.57 46.72 -22.44
C MET A 336 19.71 46.62 -23.44
N SER A 337 20.00 45.43 -23.96
CA SER A 337 21.03 45.20 -24.97
C SER A 337 20.75 45.97 -26.26
N ALA A 338 19.49 45.96 -26.73
CA ALA A 338 19.08 46.68 -27.93
C ALA A 338 19.34 48.19 -27.84
N MET A 339 19.16 48.80 -26.66
CA MET A 339 19.42 50.23 -26.43
C MET A 339 20.91 50.60 -26.41
N THR A 340 21.80 49.61 -26.27
CA THR A 340 23.26 49.80 -26.25
C THR A 340 23.94 49.46 -27.57
N MET A 341 23.21 48.88 -28.53
CA MET A 341 23.78 48.50 -29.82
C MET A 341 24.06 49.71 -30.71
N GLN A 342 25.22 49.71 -31.38
CA GLN A 342 25.58 50.73 -32.35
C GLN A 342 24.83 50.49 -33.67
N PRO A 343 24.17 51.52 -34.25
CA PRO A 343 23.54 51.38 -35.55
C PRO A 343 24.62 51.22 -36.63
N LEU A 344 24.38 50.30 -37.56
CA LEU A 344 25.27 50.02 -38.69
C LEU A 344 24.66 50.58 -39.98
N SER A 345 25.52 51.01 -40.91
CA SER A 345 25.13 51.39 -42.27
C SER A 345 24.74 50.15 -43.09
N PRO A 346 24.13 50.30 -44.28
CA PRO A 346 23.87 49.19 -45.20
C PRO A 346 25.14 48.44 -45.64
N THR A 347 26.32 49.07 -45.54
CA THR A 347 27.63 48.47 -45.79
C THR A 347 28.29 47.87 -44.55
N GLY A 348 27.67 47.99 -43.36
CA GLY A 348 28.17 47.44 -42.10
C GLY A 348 29.07 48.39 -41.31
N ASP A 349 29.14 49.67 -41.68
CA ASP A 349 29.97 50.67 -41.00
C ASP A 349 29.23 51.28 -39.80
N PRO A 350 29.89 51.52 -38.65
CA PRO A 350 29.27 52.16 -37.49
C PRO A 350 28.77 53.57 -37.83
N MET A 351 27.50 53.84 -37.56
CA MET A 351 26.89 55.17 -37.74
C MET A 351 26.68 55.89 -36.40
N PRO A 352 26.69 57.24 -36.39
CA PRO A 352 26.31 58.01 -35.21
C PRO A 352 24.86 57.71 -34.81
N ASN A 353 24.64 57.30 -33.56
CA ASN A 353 23.29 57.14 -33.03
C ASN A 353 22.66 58.51 -32.74
N LEU A 354 21.79 58.96 -33.65
CA LEU A 354 21.04 60.22 -33.53
C LEU A 354 20.10 60.25 -32.30
N ASN A 355 19.79 59.09 -31.70
CA ASN A 355 18.93 58.94 -30.53
C ASN A 355 19.70 58.57 -29.25
N ALA A 356 21.04 58.67 -29.23
CA ALA A 356 21.88 58.18 -28.13
C ALA A 356 21.43 58.65 -26.74
N GLU A 357 21.03 59.93 -26.57
CA GLU A 357 20.57 60.44 -25.28
C GLU A 357 19.22 59.85 -24.85
N ARG A 358 18.31 59.61 -25.81
CA ARG A 358 17.02 58.96 -25.57
C ARG A 358 17.21 57.49 -25.20
N ASP A 359 18.07 56.78 -25.92
CA ASP A 359 18.34 55.36 -25.70
C ASP A 359 19.02 55.15 -24.35
N ALA A 360 19.94 56.03 -23.95
CA ALA A 360 20.54 56.02 -22.61
C ALA A 360 19.50 56.21 -21.49
N ARG A 361 18.55 57.15 -21.65
CA ARG A 361 17.46 57.36 -20.67
C ARG A 361 16.51 56.16 -20.60
N LEU A 362 16.19 55.56 -21.74
CA LEU A 362 15.35 54.35 -21.81
C LEU A 362 16.05 53.15 -21.16
N HIS A 363 17.33 52.95 -21.45
CA HIS A 363 18.15 51.91 -20.83
C HIS A 363 18.12 52.02 -19.31
N GLN A 364 18.39 53.21 -18.75
CA GLN A 364 18.37 53.42 -17.30
C GLN A 364 16.99 53.12 -16.69
N ARG A 365 15.90 53.45 -17.40
CA ARG A 365 14.54 53.18 -16.93
C ARG A 365 14.19 51.70 -17.00
N ILE A 366 14.62 50.99 -18.04
CA ILE A 366 14.45 49.53 -18.17
C ILE A 366 15.27 48.82 -17.09
N GLN A 367 16.52 49.24 -16.86
CA GLN A 367 17.38 48.71 -15.79
C GLN A 367 16.72 48.86 -14.41
N SER A 368 16.15 50.03 -14.10
CA SER A 368 15.42 50.23 -12.86
C SER A 368 14.20 49.28 -12.71
N VAL A 369 13.51 48.98 -13.81
CA VAL A 369 12.40 48.00 -13.80
C VAL A 369 12.94 46.58 -13.61
N TYR A 370 14.01 46.22 -14.31
CA TYR A 370 14.68 44.92 -14.19
C TYR A 370 15.09 44.66 -12.74
N ASP A 371 15.83 45.59 -12.12
CA ASP A 371 16.29 45.46 -10.74
C ASP A 371 15.13 45.30 -9.76
N ARG A 372 14.03 46.02 -10.00
CA ARG A 372 12.82 45.92 -9.17
C ARG A 372 12.12 44.57 -9.32
N VAL A 373 12.00 44.05 -10.55
CA VAL A 373 11.40 42.72 -10.81
C VAL A 373 12.27 41.63 -10.22
N LYS A 374 13.59 41.67 -10.48
CA LYS A 374 14.56 40.73 -9.92
C LYS A 374 14.52 40.72 -8.40
N LYS A 375 14.58 41.88 -7.74
CA LYS A 375 14.45 41.99 -6.29
C LYS A 375 13.15 41.40 -5.76
N LYS A 376 12.03 41.61 -6.46
CA LYS A 376 10.74 41.06 -6.04
C LYS A 376 10.69 39.54 -6.18
N LEU A 377 11.27 38.98 -7.24
CA LEU A 377 11.39 37.53 -7.43
C LEU A 377 12.28 36.88 -6.36
N GLU A 378 13.41 37.50 -6.00
CA GLU A 378 14.26 37.01 -4.91
C GLU A 378 13.52 36.99 -3.57
N VAL A 379 12.78 38.06 -3.23
CA VAL A 379 11.97 38.11 -2.01
C VAL A 379 10.90 37.01 -2.01
N LEU A 380 10.22 36.79 -3.14
CA LEU A 380 9.19 35.74 -3.25
C LEU A 380 9.80 34.33 -3.09
N LYS A 381 11.01 34.11 -3.62
CA LYS A 381 11.71 32.84 -3.46
C LYS A 381 12.06 32.56 -2.00
N THR A 382 12.58 33.55 -1.26
CA THR A 382 12.84 33.39 0.18
C THR A 382 11.54 33.12 0.96
N GLN A 383 10.46 33.83 0.63
CA GLN A 383 9.14 33.58 1.24
C GLN A 383 8.62 32.17 0.93
N GLU A 384 8.82 31.68 -0.30
CA GLU A 384 8.46 30.32 -0.69
C GLU A 384 9.23 29.28 0.14
N GLU A 385 10.54 29.45 0.29
CA GLU A 385 11.40 28.56 1.09
C GLU A 385 10.98 28.55 2.57
N GLU A 386 10.71 29.71 3.16
CA GLU A 386 10.22 29.84 4.54
C GLU A 386 8.84 29.20 4.73
N ALA A 387 7.89 29.48 3.83
CA ALA A 387 6.54 28.92 3.89
C ALA A 387 6.54 27.40 3.67
N ARG A 388 7.40 26.90 2.78
CA ARG A 388 7.58 25.46 2.53
C ARG A 388 8.17 24.75 3.74
N LYS A 389 9.22 25.31 4.34
CA LYS A 389 9.80 24.77 5.58
C LYS A 389 8.76 24.71 6.70
N ALA A 390 8.00 25.79 6.91
CA ALA A 390 6.93 25.80 7.91
C ALA A 390 5.82 24.78 7.60
N TYR A 391 5.47 24.59 6.33
CA TYR A 391 4.52 23.56 5.92
C TYR A 391 5.05 22.14 6.22
N ASP A 392 6.34 21.89 5.97
CA ASP A 392 6.97 20.59 6.21
C ASP A 392 7.08 20.28 7.71
N GLU A 393 7.44 21.27 8.53
CA GLU A 393 7.44 21.15 10.00
C GLU A 393 6.04 20.82 10.55
N LEU A 394 5.00 21.50 10.06
CA LEU A 394 3.61 21.20 10.42
C LEU A 394 3.16 19.82 9.90
N SER A 395 3.66 19.39 8.75
CA SER A 395 3.41 18.05 8.20
C SER A 395 4.09 16.96 9.01
N GLY A 396 5.23 17.25 9.64
CA GLY A 396 6.00 16.34 10.51
C GLY A 396 5.39 16.11 11.89
N LEU A 397 4.44 16.95 12.32
CA LEU A 397 3.86 16.88 13.64
C LEU A 397 3.17 15.53 13.90
N LEU A 398 3.55 14.89 15.02
CA LEU A 398 3.09 13.57 15.47
C LEU A 398 3.43 12.40 14.52
N LYS A 399 4.40 12.58 13.60
CA LYS A 399 4.88 11.48 12.74
C LYS A 399 6.05 10.70 13.34
N GLU A 400 6.93 11.38 14.06
CA GLU A 400 8.13 10.81 14.67
C GLU A 400 8.50 11.56 15.97
N PRO A 401 9.17 10.93 16.93
CA PRO A 401 9.71 11.59 18.11
C PRO A 401 10.85 12.54 17.74
N ILE A 402 10.83 13.71 18.36
CA ILE A 402 11.87 14.73 18.27
C ILE A 402 12.56 14.81 19.64
N GLU A 403 13.89 14.73 19.66
CA GLU A 403 14.65 14.87 20.90
C GLU A 403 14.35 16.21 21.58
N GLY A 404 14.01 16.16 22.88
CA GLY A 404 13.71 17.35 23.68
C GLY A 404 12.32 17.94 23.50
N ALA A 405 11.45 17.35 22.67
CA ALA A 405 10.04 17.75 22.57
C ALA A 405 9.19 17.06 23.65
N GLU A 406 8.36 17.83 24.36
CA GLU A 406 7.44 17.29 25.38
C GLU A 406 6.31 16.46 24.75
N ASP A 407 5.88 16.80 23.54
CA ASP A 407 4.74 16.17 22.87
C ASP A 407 5.15 15.12 21.81
N ASN A 408 6.03 14.19 22.18
CA ASN A 408 6.42 13.11 21.28
C ASN A 408 5.29 12.09 21.10
N PRO A 409 5.10 11.55 19.88
CA PRO A 409 4.17 10.45 19.68
C PRO A 409 4.64 9.21 20.44
N THR A 410 3.68 8.47 21.01
CA THR A 410 3.94 7.37 21.96
C THR A 410 3.47 6.01 21.44
N VAL A 411 2.48 5.99 20.56
CA VAL A 411 1.84 4.78 20.07
C VAL A 411 2.42 4.42 18.70
N LYS A 412 3.21 3.35 18.70
CA LYS A 412 4.07 2.95 17.59
C LYS A 412 3.71 1.55 17.08
N TYR A 413 3.48 1.42 15.77
CA TYR A 413 3.46 0.12 15.08
C TYR A 413 4.78 -0.13 14.37
N GLN A 414 5.14 -1.40 14.28
CA GLN A 414 6.22 -1.89 13.45
C GLN A 414 5.62 -2.59 12.22
N LEU A 415 6.18 -2.33 11.04
CA LEU A 415 5.83 -3.04 9.83
C LEU A 415 6.41 -4.47 9.91
N CYS A 416 5.53 -5.47 9.90
CA CYS A 416 5.93 -6.89 10.01
C CYS A 416 5.86 -7.64 8.66
N GLY A 417 5.16 -7.08 7.68
CA GLY A 417 4.98 -7.70 6.37
C GLY A 417 4.26 -6.79 5.38
N ILE A 418 4.47 -7.02 4.09
CA ILE A 418 3.79 -6.31 3.00
C ILE A 418 3.65 -7.24 1.79
N SER A 419 2.50 -7.20 1.12
CA SER A 419 2.30 -7.82 -0.19
C SER A 419 2.16 -6.69 -1.22
N SER A 420 3.13 -6.56 -2.13
CA SER A 420 3.06 -5.55 -3.19
C SER A 420 2.20 -6.01 -4.37
N ASP A 421 2.09 -7.33 -4.53
CA ASP A 421 1.31 -8.03 -5.53
C ASP A 421 0.84 -9.36 -4.89
N PRO A 422 -0.27 -9.98 -5.32
CA PRO A 422 -0.72 -11.28 -4.80
C PRO A 422 0.32 -12.40 -4.95
N ALA A 423 1.25 -12.28 -5.89
CA ALA A 423 2.39 -13.18 -6.08
C ALA A 423 3.64 -12.83 -5.27
N VAL A 424 3.73 -11.62 -4.70
CA VAL A 424 4.95 -11.10 -4.04
C VAL A 424 4.64 -10.72 -2.60
N THR A 425 5.25 -11.45 -1.66
CA THR A 425 5.13 -11.19 -0.22
C THR A 425 6.50 -10.91 0.40
N TYR A 426 6.56 -9.88 1.24
CA TYR A 426 7.68 -9.57 2.09
C TYR A 426 7.30 -9.82 3.55
N ILE A 427 8.14 -10.55 4.29
CA ILE A 427 7.90 -10.84 5.71
C ILE A 427 9.16 -10.65 6.54
N GLN A 428 9.00 -10.15 7.76
CA GLN A 428 10.05 -10.15 8.77
C GLN A 428 10.03 -11.49 9.50
N THR A 429 11.14 -12.22 9.54
CA THR A 429 11.17 -13.55 10.18
C THR A 429 10.93 -13.45 11.69
N ARG A 430 10.20 -14.41 12.26
CA ARG A 430 10.17 -14.60 13.72
C ARG A 430 11.59 -14.83 14.22
N ARG A 431 11.95 -14.21 15.36
CA ARG A 431 13.17 -14.59 16.08
C ARG A 431 13.05 -16.07 16.46
N ASN A 432 13.96 -16.92 16.00
CA ASN A 432 14.10 -18.26 16.55
C ASN A 432 14.65 -18.10 17.97
N LEU A 433 13.80 -18.22 18.98
CA LEU A 433 14.20 -18.26 20.38
C LEU A 433 14.91 -19.59 20.75
N ASP A 434 14.87 -20.58 19.87
CA ASP A 434 15.36 -21.94 20.13
C ASP A 434 16.86 -22.15 19.82
N VAL A 435 17.60 -21.11 19.42
CA VAL A 435 19.07 -21.21 19.23
C VAL A 435 19.84 -20.87 20.51
N ASP A 436 19.20 -20.30 21.53
CA ASP A 436 19.86 -19.85 22.76
C ASP A 436 19.79 -20.85 23.93
N GLN A 437 19.24 -22.06 23.76
CA GLN A 437 19.12 -23.06 24.86
C GLN A 437 20.12 -24.22 24.82
N ASP A 438 20.92 -24.39 23.76
CA ASP A 438 21.95 -25.44 23.66
C ASP A 438 23.38 -24.87 23.55
N MET A 439 23.65 -23.74 24.21
CA MET A 439 24.97 -23.09 24.20
C MET A 439 25.91 -23.55 25.34
N ASP A 440 25.83 -24.83 25.72
CA ASP A 440 26.75 -25.48 26.67
C ASP A 440 27.28 -26.83 26.12
N GLU A 441 27.56 -26.98 24.81
CA GLU A 441 28.43 -28.06 24.29
C GLU A 441 28.72 -27.92 22.77
N ALA A 442 29.44 -26.88 22.37
CA ALA A 442 30.10 -26.86 21.05
C ALA A 442 31.36 -25.99 21.08
N GLU A 443 32.47 -26.58 21.53
CA GLU A 443 33.80 -26.02 21.31
C GLU A 443 34.13 -25.98 19.80
N ALA A 444 34.45 -24.77 19.34
CA ALA A 444 35.46 -24.47 18.33
C ALA A 444 35.40 -25.20 16.97
N VAL A 445 34.56 -24.69 16.05
CA VAL A 445 34.94 -24.53 14.64
C VAL A 445 34.38 -23.19 14.16
N GLY A 446 35.27 -22.32 13.66
CA GLY A 446 34.92 -20.98 13.23
C GLY A 446 34.02 -20.95 12.00
N ASP A 447 32.91 -20.23 12.11
CA ASP A 447 32.35 -19.39 11.06
C ASP A 447 31.45 -18.34 11.73
N ALA A 448 32.01 -17.17 12.00
CA ALA A 448 31.31 -16.02 12.56
C ALA A 448 30.48 -15.27 11.48
N GLU A 449 29.82 -16.00 10.58
CA GLU A 449 29.05 -15.44 9.45
C GLU A 449 27.54 -15.73 9.50
N THR A 450 27.00 -16.42 10.51
CA THR A 450 25.57 -16.81 10.54
C THR A 450 24.79 -16.40 11.79
N ALA A 451 25.22 -15.37 12.52
CA ALA A 451 24.35 -14.70 13.49
C ALA A 451 23.37 -13.77 12.73
N ARG A 452 22.28 -14.33 12.20
CA ARG A 452 21.22 -13.59 11.49
C ARG A 452 20.70 -12.44 12.38
N THR A 453 20.71 -11.22 11.84
CA THR A 453 20.30 -10.05 12.61
C THR A 453 18.77 -9.96 12.69
N PRO A 454 18.19 -9.31 13.73
CA PRO A 454 16.73 -9.12 13.89
C PRO A 454 16.03 -8.28 12.79
N THR A 455 16.68 -8.10 11.64
CA THR A 455 16.34 -7.17 10.54
C THR A 455 16.21 -7.86 9.18
N ASP A 456 16.32 -9.18 9.11
CA ASP A 456 16.32 -9.90 7.82
C ASP A 456 14.89 -10.06 7.27
N TRP A 457 14.63 -9.40 6.15
CA TRP A 457 13.36 -9.49 5.41
C TRP A 457 13.45 -10.57 4.34
N TRP A 458 12.49 -11.48 4.31
CA TRP A 458 12.31 -12.40 3.19
C TRP A 458 11.43 -11.77 2.14
N ARG A 459 11.89 -11.77 0.89
CA ARG A 459 11.07 -11.57 -0.29
C ARG A 459 10.76 -12.93 -0.89
N ILE A 460 9.48 -13.23 -1.03
CA ILE A 460 8.95 -14.45 -1.64
C ILE A 460 8.17 -14.05 -2.88
N HIS A 461 8.50 -14.64 -4.02
CA HIS A 461 7.80 -14.44 -5.27
C HIS A 461 7.43 -15.78 -5.90
N TYR A 462 6.14 -15.94 -6.19
CA TYR A 462 5.58 -17.10 -6.86
C TYR A 462 5.07 -16.67 -8.24
N ASP A 463 5.83 -16.97 -9.28
CA ASP A 463 5.48 -16.47 -10.62
C ASP A 463 4.27 -17.21 -11.24
N SER A 464 3.68 -16.59 -12.26
CA SER A 464 2.54 -17.15 -12.99
C SER A 464 2.86 -18.42 -13.79
N THR A 465 4.13 -18.74 -14.00
CA THR A 465 4.59 -19.97 -14.65
C THR A 465 4.84 -21.11 -13.66
N GLY A 466 4.64 -20.86 -12.37
CA GLY A 466 4.92 -21.80 -11.29
C GLY A 466 6.42 -21.91 -11.01
N GLN A 467 7.17 -20.81 -10.93
CA GLN A 467 8.50 -20.81 -10.31
C GLN A 467 8.45 -20.05 -9.00
N ILE A 468 9.27 -20.49 -8.05
CA ILE A 468 9.46 -19.80 -6.77
C ILE A 468 10.84 -19.15 -6.77
N SER A 469 10.88 -17.86 -6.46
CA SER A 469 12.12 -17.19 -6.07
C SER A 469 12.01 -16.63 -4.65
N LYS A 470 13.05 -16.87 -3.86
CA LYS A 470 13.20 -16.37 -2.49
C LYS A 470 14.53 -15.64 -2.37
N SER A 471 14.52 -14.52 -1.68
CA SER A 471 15.74 -13.76 -1.39
C SER A 471 15.62 -13.08 -0.04
N VAL A 472 16.73 -13.01 0.70
CA VAL A 472 16.84 -12.15 1.87
C VAL A 472 17.22 -10.75 1.39
N SER A 473 16.46 -9.75 1.81
CA SER A 473 16.74 -8.35 1.53
C SER A 473 17.24 -7.68 2.80
N GLU A 474 18.42 -7.07 2.73
CA GLU A 474 18.83 -6.06 3.70
C GLU A 474 18.02 -4.80 3.44
N VAL A 475 16.92 -4.62 4.19
CA VAL A 475 16.21 -3.35 4.17
C VAL A 475 17.02 -2.37 5.01
N TYR A 476 17.87 -1.57 4.35
CA TYR A 476 18.53 -0.45 5.00
C TYR A 476 17.46 0.53 5.47
N ALA A 477 17.34 0.68 6.79
CA ALA A 477 16.65 1.80 7.41
C ALA A 477 17.48 3.08 7.18
N ASP A 478 17.54 3.56 5.94
CA ASP A 478 18.01 4.91 5.67
C ASP A 478 16.84 5.86 5.92
N ASN A 479 16.82 6.45 7.12
CA ASN A 479 15.88 7.51 7.52
C ASN A 479 15.92 8.75 6.60
N SER A 480 16.75 8.76 5.54
CA SER A 480 16.81 9.84 4.57
C SER A 480 16.29 9.51 3.17
N LYS A 481 16.08 8.24 2.78
CA LYS A 481 15.61 7.87 1.42
C LYS A 481 14.79 6.57 1.38
N GLY A 482 13.50 6.67 1.73
CA GLY A 482 12.54 5.57 1.63
C GLY A 482 12.11 5.26 0.19
N ARG A 483 12.85 4.39 -0.50
CA ARG A 483 12.44 3.81 -1.78
C ARG A 483 12.38 2.29 -1.68
N TRP A 484 11.17 1.77 -1.72
CA TRP A 484 10.89 0.36 -1.99
C TRP A 484 10.83 0.19 -3.51
N GLY A 485 11.64 -0.72 -4.06
CA GLY A 485 11.77 -0.98 -5.50
C GLY A 485 11.03 -2.22 -5.95
#